data_AF-A0A365MZ38-F1
#
_entry.id   AF-A0A365MZ38-F1
#
_cell.length_a   1.000
_cell.length_b   1.000
_cell.length_c   1.000
_cell.angle_alpha   90.00
_cell.angle_beta   90.00
_cell.angle_gamma   90.00
#
_symmetry.space_group_name_H-M   'P 1'
#
loop_
_entity.id
_entity.type
_entity.pdbx_description
1 polymer ?
#
loop_
_entity_poly.entity_id
_entity_poly.type
_entity_poly.pdbx_seq_one_letter_code
_entity_poly.pdbx_strand_id
1 'polypeptide(L)'
;MSNEKQADMSKLSTSLKALINAPFAKPGPRPAPKQVQELYEAIANDAAIRNLGPKSWLTVSPTSQNIDEALARGRGLWDSIYRPYEDKLFEKLALAHPDLPVYILSSHYSALLSDPPASQRDTLASLGRVHTSMIAISCLRAQTGVGPQVLSHVFGLRKALEDGSYKNDQDGESEEAVQYLASDEGGHWILNTVDKIVEAIGGSSFAPGRDSKL
;
A
#
# COMPACT_ATOMS: atom_id res chain seq x y z
N MET A 1 -60.67 -10.55 10.90
CA MET A 1 -59.36 -9.98 11.29
C MET A 1 -58.34 -11.10 11.22
N SER A 2 -57.68 -11.24 10.07
CA SER A 2 -56.62 -12.24 9.86
C SER A 2 -55.36 -11.81 10.60
N ASN A 3 -54.94 -12.64 11.55
CA ASN A 3 -53.75 -12.43 12.36
C ASN A 3 -52.53 -12.80 11.52
N GLU A 4 -52.03 -11.87 10.70
CA GLU A 4 -50.73 -12.03 10.05
C GLU A 4 -49.65 -11.99 11.12
N LYS A 5 -49.10 -13.17 11.45
CA LYS A 5 -47.88 -13.27 12.26
C LYS A 5 -46.79 -12.46 11.57
N GLN A 6 -46.40 -11.35 12.19
CA GLN A 6 -45.26 -10.54 11.79
C GLN A 6 -44.05 -11.46 11.59
N ALA A 7 -43.52 -11.50 10.37
CA ALA A 7 -42.38 -12.34 10.04
C ALA A 7 -41.19 -11.96 10.93
N ASP A 8 -40.61 -12.95 11.61
CA ASP A 8 -39.42 -12.77 12.42
C ASP A 8 -38.22 -12.43 11.52
N MET A 9 -37.92 -11.14 11.41
CA MET A 9 -36.86 -10.59 10.58
C MET A 9 -35.45 -10.99 11.04
N SER A 10 -35.31 -11.66 12.19
CA SER A 10 -34.01 -12.16 12.66
C SER A 10 -33.53 -13.43 11.92
N LYS A 11 -34.40 -14.07 11.12
CA LYS A 11 -34.08 -15.33 10.43
C LYS A 11 -34.09 -15.17 8.92
N LEU A 12 -32.95 -15.43 8.29
CA LEU A 12 -32.85 -15.52 6.84
C LEU A 12 -33.66 -16.72 6.30
N SER A 13 -34.33 -16.52 5.16
CA SER A 13 -35.03 -17.60 4.45
C SER A 13 -34.07 -18.68 3.97
N THR A 14 -34.60 -19.90 3.77
CA THR A 14 -33.82 -21.03 3.23
C THR A 14 -33.23 -20.72 1.86
N SER A 15 -33.98 -20.02 0.99
CA SER A 15 -33.51 -19.63 -0.34
C SER A 15 -32.36 -18.62 -0.29
N LEU A 16 -32.43 -17.63 0.62
CA LEU A 16 -31.35 -16.67 0.81
C LEU A 16 -30.11 -17.33 1.40
N LYS A 17 -30.28 -18.22 2.39
CA LYS A 17 -29.16 -19.03 2.93
C LYS A 17 -28.51 -19.90 1.86
N ALA A 18 -29.31 -20.49 0.96
CA ALA A 18 -28.78 -21.28 -0.16
C ALA A 18 -27.98 -20.43 -1.14
N LEU A 19 -28.43 -19.21 -1.45
CA LEU A 19 -27.70 -18.27 -2.31
C LEU A 19 -26.39 -17.79 -1.67
N ILE A 20 -26.40 -17.42 -0.38
CA ILE A 20 -25.21 -17.03 0.38
C ILE A 20 -24.17 -18.16 0.42
N ASN A 21 -24.63 -19.41 0.55
CA ASN A 21 -23.76 -20.59 0.62
C ASN A 21 -23.48 -21.23 -0.75
N ALA A 22 -23.90 -20.60 -1.85
CA ALA A 22 -23.72 -21.17 -3.17
C ALA A 22 -22.22 -21.42 -3.45
N PRO A 23 -21.85 -22.50 -4.16
CA PRO A 23 -20.45 -22.85 -4.40
C PRO A 23 -19.62 -21.72 -5.03
N PHE A 24 -20.21 -20.93 -5.93
CA PHE A 24 -19.55 -19.76 -6.55
C PHE A 24 -19.36 -18.58 -5.57
N ALA A 25 -20.12 -18.52 -4.48
CA ALA A 25 -20.01 -17.52 -3.43
C ALA A 25 -18.97 -17.90 -2.35
N LYS A 26 -18.37 -19.10 -2.45
CA LYS A 26 -17.25 -19.55 -1.63
C LYS A 26 -15.97 -19.49 -2.47
N PRO A 27 -15.35 -18.32 -2.66
CA PRO A 27 -14.02 -18.26 -3.24
C PRO A 27 -13.08 -18.95 -2.26
N GLY A 28 -12.78 -20.22 -2.50
CA GLY A 28 -11.65 -20.87 -1.86
C GLY A 28 -10.37 -20.12 -2.23
N PRO A 29 -9.34 -20.11 -1.36
CA PRO A 29 -8.06 -19.51 -1.71
C PRO A 29 -7.53 -20.15 -2.99
N ARG A 30 -7.15 -19.32 -3.97
CA ARG A 30 -6.49 -19.79 -5.18
C ARG A 30 -5.15 -20.43 -4.77
N PRO A 31 -4.86 -21.69 -5.15
CA PRO A 31 -3.55 -22.28 -4.90
C PRO A 31 -2.45 -21.41 -5.50
N ALA A 32 -1.30 -21.32 -4.81
CA ALA A 32 -0.15 -20.61 -5.31
C ALA A 32 0.28 -21.17 -6.70
N PRO A 33 0.53 -20.31 -7.71
CA PRO A 33 1.06 -20.75 -8.99
C PRO A 33 2.41 -21.46 -8.79
N LYS A 34 2.67 -22.51 -9.58
CA LYS A 34 3.91 -23.30 -9.45
C LYS A 34 5.17 -22.45 -9.61
N GLN A 35 5.10 -21.40 -10.44
CA GLN A 35 6.21 -20.51 -10.77
C GLN A 35 6.44 -19.40 -9.73
N VAL A 36 5.53 -19.22 -8.76
CA VAL A 36 5.60 -18.07 -7.86
C VAL A 36 6.82 -18.10 -6.94
N GLN A 37 7.27 -19.31 -6.58
CA GLN A 37 8.45 -19.49 -5.75
C GLN A 37 9.72 -19.07 -6.50
N GLU A 38 9.95 -19.60 -7.71
CA GLU A 38 11.08 -19.24 -8.56
C GLU A 38 11.11 -17.74 -8.86
N LEU A 39 9.94 -17.12 -9.05
CA LEU A 39 9.82 -15.68 -9.25
C LEU A 39 10.30 -14.88 -8.03
N TYR A 40 9.82 -15.20 -6.82
CA TYR A 40 10.24 -14.50 -5.62
C TYR A 40 11.72 -14.70 -5.32
N GLU A 41 12.26 -15.89 -5.58
CA GLU A 41 13.70 -16.15 -5.47
C GLU A 41 14.51 -15.32 -6.47
N ALA A 42 14.05 -15.18 -7.72
CA ALA A 42 14.69 -14.32 -8.71
C ALA A 42 14.65 -12.83 -8.32
N ILE A 43 13.52 -12.36 -7.78
CA ILE A 43 13.38 -10.98 -7.27
C ILE A 43 14.34 -10.76 -6.08
N ALA A 44 14.39 -11.69 -5.14
CA ALA A 44 15.29 -11.59 -3.98
C ALA A 44 16.77 -11.58 -4.42
N ASN A 45 17.14 -12.39 -5.41
CA ASN A 45 18.49 -12.41 -5.95
C ASN A 45 18.86 -11.10 -6.66
N ASP A 46 17.97 -10.56 -7.49
CA ASP A 46 18.20 -9.27 -8.17
C ASP A 46 18.23 -8.10 -7.17
N ALA A 47 17.37 -8.14 -6.14
CA ALA A 47 17.41 -7.20 -5.02
C ALA A 47 18.75 -7.27 -4.26
N ALA A 48 19.24 -8.48 -3.98
CA ALA A 48 20.52 -8.68 -3.32
C ALA A 48 21.72 -8.22 -4.18
N ILE A 49 21.71 -8.47 -5.49
CA ILE A 49 22.71 -7.96 -6.44
C ILE A 49 22.78 -6.42 -6.39
N ARG A 50 21.66 -5.78 -6.09
CA ARG A 50 21.51 -4.32 -5.99
C ARG A 50 21.63 -3.79 -4.56
N ASN A 51 22.01 -4.64 -3.60
CA ASN A 51 22.13 -4.32 -2.17
C ASN A 51 20.84 -3.80 -1.50
N LEU A 52 19.67 -4.28 -1.93
CA LEU A 52 18.38 -3.95 -1.30
C LEU A 52 18.09 -4.85 -0.09
N GLY A 53 17.56 -4.26 1.00
CA GLY A 53 17.44 -4.89 2.33
C GLY A 53 16.27 -5.87 2.51
N PRO A 54 16.41 -6.94 3.35
CA PRO A 54 15.39 -7.98 3.54
C PRO A 54 14.47 -7.84 4.77
N LYS A 55 14.51 -6.74 5.54
CA LYS A 55 13.90 -6.69 6.88
C LYS A 55 12.49 -6.08 6.88
N SER A 56 11.58 -6.70 7.64
CA SER A 56 10.14 -6.40 7.65
C SER A 56 9.63 -5.78 8.96
N TRP A 57 8.37 -5.30 8.89
CA TRP A 57 7.69 -4.34 9.77
C TRP A 57 7.07 -4.90 11.07
N LEU A 58 6.81 -3.99 12.03
CA LEU A 58 6.04 -4.18 13.27
C LEU A 58 4.70 -3.44 13.20
N THR A 59 3.64 -4.01 13.79
CA THR A 59 2.40 -3.28 14.09
C THR A 59 2.37 -2.90 15.57
N VAL A 60 2.21 -1.61 15.89
CA VAL A 60 2.03 -1.12 17.27
C VAL A 60 0.58 -0.69 17.46
N SER A 61 -0.04 -1.12 18.56
CA SER A 61 -1.43 -0.74 18.89
C SER A 61 -1.51 0.72 19.37
N PRO A 62 -2.48 1.52 18.88
CA PRO A 62 -2.73 2.86 19.40
C PRO A 62 -3.29 2.81 20.82
N THR A 63 -2.77 3.66 21.69
CA THR A 63 -3.21 3.88 23.07
C THR A 63 -3.36 5.39 23.33
N SER A 64 -4.05 5.78 24.41
CA SER A 64 -4.18 7.20 24.76
C SER A 64 -2.84 7.87 25.08
N GLN A 65 -1.78 7.11 25.34
CA GLN A 65 -0.43 7.63 25.62
C GLN A 65 0.40 7.85 24.36
N ASN A 66 0.12 7.15 23.26
CA ASN A 66 0.95 7.19 22.05
C ASN A 66 0.23 7.77 20.81
N ILE A 67 -1.08 8.01 20.89
CA ILE A 67 -1.89 8.38 19.73
C ILE A 67 -1.48 9.74 19.14
N ASP A 68 -1.20 10.75 19.97
CA ASP A 68 -0.83 12.08 19.48
C ASP A 68 0.51 12.07 18.74
N GLU A 69 1.48 11.32 19.28
CA GLU A 69 2.78 11.14 18.63
C GLU A 69 2.65 10.35 17.33
N ALA A 70 1.79 9.33 17.28
CA ALA A 70 1.52 8.56 16.07
C ALA A 70 0.89 9.44 14.97
N LEU A 71 -0.10 10.26 15.34
CA LEU A 71 -0.74 11.20 14.42
C LEU A 71 0.26 12.23 13.89
N ALA A 72 1.15 12.74 14.74
CA ALA A 72 2.21 13.66 14.32
C ALA A 72 3.20 13.02 13.33
N ARG A 73 3.62 11.77 13.56
CA ARG A 73 4.47 11.02 12.61
C ARG A 73 3.74 10.78 11.28
N GLY A 74 2.49 10.36 11.34
CA GLY A 74 1.62 10.21 10.16
C GLY A 74 1.52 11.48 9.33
N ARG A 75 1.32 12.62 10.00
CA ARG A 75 1.31 13.93 9.34
C ARG A 75 2.66 14.28 8.73
N GLY A 76 3.75 14.05 9.45
CA GLY A 76 5.10 14.31 8.93
C GLY A 76 5.42 13.49 7.68
N LEU A 77 5.04 12.21 7.65
CA LEU A 77 5.19 11.35 6.47
C LEU A 77 4.34 11.84 5.29
N TRP A 78 3.07 12.20 5.53
CA TRP A 78 2.19 12.79 4.52
C TRP A 78 2.81 14.04 3.89
N ASP A 79 3.30 14.96 4.73
CA ASP A 79 3.90 16.21 4.28
C ASP A 79 5.16 15.94 3.45
N SER A 80 6.04 15.04 3.89
CA SER A 80 7.25 14.65 3.15
C SER A 80 6.95 14.04 1.78
N ILE A 81 5.85 13.30 1.64
CA ILE A 81 5.45 12.70 0.37
C ILE A 81 4.88 13.77 -0.58
N TYR A 82 3.96 14.59 -0.08
CA TYR A 82 3.13 15.45 -0.93
C TYR A 82 3.62 16.90 -1.07
N ARG A 83 4.68 17.32 -0.38
CA ARG A 83 5.26 18.67 -0.49
C ARG A 83 5.42 19.18 -1.94
N PRO A 84 5.02 20.42 -2.28
CA PRO A 84 4.36 21.46 -1.48
C PRO A 84 2.82 21.45 -1.59
N TYR A 85 2.22 20.30 -1.91
CA TYR A 85 0.79 20.15 -2.16
C TYR A 85 0.06 19.42 -1.03
N GLU A 86 0.70 19.15 0.10
CA GLU A 86 0.21 18.36 1.22
C GLU A 86 -1.14 18.88 1.76
N ASP A 87 -1.23 20.19 2.03
CA ASP A 87 -2.47 20.81 2.52
C ASP A 87 -3.53 20.89 1.42
N LYS A 88 -3.13 21.30 0.22
CA LYS A 88 -4.06 21.41 -0.92
C LYS A 88 -4.68 20.06 -1.28
N LEU A 89 -3.92 18.98 -1.19
CA LEU A 89 -4.43 17.62 -1.43
C LEU A 89 -5.38 17.19 -0.30
N PHE A 90 -5.03 17.49 0.95
CA PHE A 90 -5.89 17.24 2.11
C PHE A 90 -7.25 17.94 1.96
N GLU A 91 -7.25 19.24 1.65
CA GLU A 91 -8.46 20.03 1.41
C GLU A 91 -9.28 19.48 0.25
N LYS A 92 -8.62 19.08 -0.84
CA LYS A 92 -9.30 18.50 -2.00
C LYS A 92 -10.01 17.19 -1.68
N LEU A 93 -9.42 16.35 -0.83
CA LEU A 93 -10.05 15.11 -0.37
C LEU A 93 -11.27 15.40 0.52
N ALA A 94 -11.22 16.45 1.35
CA ALA A 94 -12.34 16.87 2.19
C ALA A 94 -13.60 17.25 1.39
N LEU A 95 -13.44 17.70 0.14
CA LEU A 95 -14.55 18.01 -0.76
C LEU A 95 -15.40 16.78 -1.11
N ALA A 96 -14.82 15.58 -1.10
CA ALA A 96 -15.56 14.34 -1.33
C ALA A 96 -16.31 13.88 -0.07
N HIS A 97 -15.65 13.97 1.09
CA HIS A 97 -16.24 13.77 2.40
C HIS A 97 -15.33 14.39 3.48
N PRO A 98 -15.85 15.11 4.49
CA PRO A 98 -15.03 15.79 5.49
C PRO A 98 -14.10 14.84 6.27
N ASP A 99 -14.57 13.62 6.59
CA ASP A 99 -13.76 12.63 7.32
C ASP A 99 -12.78 11.86 6.44
N LEU A 100 -12.87 11.95 5.11
CA LEU A 100 -11.99 11.18 4.20
C LEU A 100 -10.50 11.46 4.44
N PRO A 101 -10.02 12.72 4.41
CA PRO A 101 -8.62 12.98 4.66
C PRO A 101 -8.20 12.67 6.11
N VAL A 102 -9.10 12.84 7.09
CA VAL A 102 -8.85 12.48 8.50
C VAL A 102 -8.64 10.98 8.66
N TYR A 103 -9.47 10.16 8.01
CA TYR A 103 -9.35 8.71 8.00
C TYR A 103 -8.09 8.24 7.27
N ILE A 104 -7.78 8.85 6.12
CA ILE A 104 -6.54 8.55 5.39
C ILE A 104 -5.33 8.83 6.28
N LEU A 105 -5.26 10.02 6.88
CA LEU A 105 -4.13 10.43 7.71
C LEU A 105 -4.00 9.55 8.96
N SER A 106 -5.10 9.38 9.71
CA SER A 106 -5.09 8.67 11.00
C SER A 106 -4.86 7.16 10.83
N SER A 107 -5.53 6.54 9.87
CA SER A 107 -5.52 5.08 9.73
C SER A 107 -4.43 4.57 8.79
N HIS A 108 -4.13 5.27 7.69
CA HIS A 108 -3.13 4.80 6.75
C HIS A 108 -1.76 5.39 7.09
N TYR A 109 -1.65 6.72 7.16
CA TYR A 109 -0.33 7.33 7.36
C TYR A 109 0.17 7.16 8.79
N SER A 110 -0.67 7.39 9.79
CA SER A 110 -0.27 7.28 11.20
C SER A 110 -0.18 5.84 11.69
N ALA A 111 -1.25 5.04 11.53
CA ALA A 111 -1.31 3.71 12.14
C ALA A 111 -0.64 2.59 11.33
N LEU A 112 -0.48 2.75 10.01
CA LEU A 112 0.00 1.68 9.12
C LEU A 112 1.36 1.98 8.48
N LEU A 113 1.54 3.19 7.92
CA LEU A 113 2.70 3.48 7.06
C LEU A 113 3.86 4.16 7.79
N SER A 114 3.59 4.93 8.85
CA SER A 114 4.65 5.58 9.62
C SER A 114 5.33 4.60 10.54
N ASP A 115 6.66 4.64 10.55
CA ASP A 115 7.42 3.82 11.46
C ASP A 115 7.12 4.17 12.92
N PRO A 116 6.95 3.15 13.80
CA PRO A 116 6.97 3.38 15.22
C PRO A 116 8.38 3.81 15.68
N PRO A 117 8.49 4.47 16.85
CA PRO A 117 9.79 4.88 17.39
C PRO A 117 10.75 3.69 17.51
N ALA A 118 12.05 3.91 17.30
CA ALA A 118 13.06 2.84 17.38
C ALA A 118 13.02 2.08 18.72
N SER A 119 12.71 2.77 19.83
CA SER A 119 12.52 2.16 21.16
C SER A 119 11.38 1.14 21.24
N GLN A 120 10.42 1.21 20.31
CA GLN A 120 9.28 0.29 20.23
C GLN A 120 9.48 -0.79 19.15
N ARG A 121 10.51 -0.67 18.30
CA ARG A 121 10.80 -1.62 17.22
C ARG A 121 11.64 -2.82 17.66
N ASP A 122 12.29 -2.74 18.82
CA ASP A 122 13.24 -3.75 19.30
C ASP A 122 14.30 -4.08 18.22
N THR A 123 14.22 -5.25 17.59
CA THR A 123 15.15 -5.72 16.54
C THR A 123 14.62 -5.56 15.12
N LEU A 124 13.40 -5.04 14.95
CA LEU A 124 12.72 -4.90 13.66
C LEU A 124 13.17 -3.63 12.93
N ALA A 125 13.29 -3.72 11.60
CA ALA A 125 13.70 -2.60 10.77
C ALA A 125 12.60 -1.55 10.64
N SER A 126 13.00 -0.30 10.38
CA SER A 126 12.09 0.72 9.87
C SER A 126 11.76 0.44 8.42
N LEU A 127 10.51 0.63 8.03
CA LEU A 127 10.11 0.66 6.62
C LEU A 127 10.81 1.81 5.90
N GLY A 128 10.79 3.01 6.50
CA GLY A 128 11.44 4.19 5.96
C GLY A 128 10.73 4.81 4.77
N ARG A 129 11.22 5.98 4.38
CA ARG A 129 10.65 6.84 3.34
C ARG A 129 10.70 6.23 1.94
N VAL A 130 11.77 5.48 1.65
CA VAL A 130 12.02 4.84 0.33
C VAL A 130 11.08 3.65 0.13
N HIS A 131 11.08 2.68 1.04
CA HIS A 131 10.23 1.50 0.90
C HIS A 131 8.74 1.82 0.99
N THR A 132 8.35 2.81 1.80
CA THR A 132 6.96 3.30 1.81
C THR A 132 6.50 3.71 0.40
N SER A 133 7.37 4.37 -0.36
CA SER A 133 7.07 4.73 -1.75
C SER A 133 7.05 3.52 -2.67
N MET A 134 8.00 2.59 -2.52
CA MET A 134 8.05 1.37 -3.33
C MET A 134 6.82 0.48 -3.14
N ILE A 135 6.35 0.31 -1.89
CA ILE A 135 5.12 -0.42 -1.57
C ILE A 135 3.93 0.26 -2.24
N ALA A 136 3.80 1.59 -2.09
CA ALA A 136 2.71 2.34 -2.69
C ALA A 136 2.68 2.20 -4.22
N ILE A 137 3.84 2.38 -4.89
CA ILE A 137 3.98 2.18 -6.34
C ILE A 137 3.56 0.75 -6.72
N SER A 138 4.03 -0.25 -5.98
CA SER A 138 3.75 -1.66 -6.25
C SER A 138 2.27 -2.00 -6.13
N CYS A 139 1.61 -1.58 -5.06
CA CYS A 139 0.19 -1.80 -4.85
C CYS A 139 -0.67 -1.08 -5.91
N LEU A 140 -0.36 0.18 -6.21
CA LEU A 140 -1.11 0.97 -7.20
C LEU A 140 -0.90 0.44 -8.63
N ARG A 141 0.32 0.02 -8.96
CA ARG A 141 0.62 -0.60 -10.25
C ARG A 141 -0.12 -1.93 -10.40
N ALA A 142 -0.13 -2.77 -9.37
CA ALA A 142 -0.87 -4.03 -9.39
C ALA A 142 -2.40 -3.84 -9.44
N GLN A 143 -2.93 -2.80 -8.79
CA GLN A 143 -4.36 -2.47 -8.84
C GLN A 143 -4.80 -2.04 -10.24
N THR A 144 -3.96 -1.29 -10.96
CA THR A 144 -4.23 -0.62 -12.25
C THR A 144 -5.38 0.40 -12.22
N GLY A 145 -5.60 1.11 -13.32
CA GLY A 145 -6.65 2.15 -13.43
C GLY A 145 -6.36 3.43 -12.62
N VAL A 146 -5.22 3.49 -11.93
CA VAL A 146 -4.80 4.56 -11.01
C VAL A 146 -3.47 5.21 -11.43
N GLY A 147 -3.30 5.41 -12.75
CA GLY A 147 -2.08 5.98 -13.34
C GLY A 147 -1.60 7.29 -12.68
N PRO A 148 -2.49 8.28 -12.40
CA PRO A 148 -2.10 9.50 -11.70
C PRO A 148 -1.52 9.25 -10.30
N GLN A 149 -2.04 8.25 -9.57
CA GLN A 149 -1.53 7.87 -8.25
C GLN A 149 -0.15 7.22 -8.38
N VAL A 150 0.03 6.28 -9.31
CA VAL A 150 1.34 5.67 -9.59
C VAL A 150 2.38 6.76 -9.90
N LEU A 151 2.04 7.70 -10.78
CA LEU A 151 2.90 8.82 -11.14
C LEU A 151 3.28 9.67 -9.91
N SER A 152 2.29 10.03 -9.08
CA SER A 152 2.54 10.80 -7.86
C SER A 152 3.49 10.09 -6.89
N HIS A 153 3.39 8.78 -6.75
CA HIS A 153 4.25 8.03 -5.84
C HIS A 153 5.66 7.78 -6.42
N VAL A 154 5.80 7.66 -7.75
CA VAL A 154 7.12 7.68 -8.41
C VAL A 154 7.82 9.02 -8.18
N PHE A 155 7.13 10.15 -8.36
CA PHE A 155 7.69 11.45 -8.00
C PHE A 155 7.99 11.57 -6.50
N GLY A 156 7.14 10.99 -5.64
CA GLY A 156 7.37 10.91 -4.20
C GLY A 156 8.68 10.18 -3.84
N LEU A 157 9.03 9.11 -4.55
CA LEU A 157 10.29 8.40 -4.40
C LEU A 157 11.48 9.27 -4.83
N ARG A 158 11.38 9.92 -5.99
CA ARG A 158 12.44 10.83 -6.49
C ARG A 158 12.70 12.00 -5.55
N LYS A 159 11.64 12.55 -4.99
CA LYS A 159 11.72 13.64 -4.02
C LYS A 159 12.48 13.24 -2.77
N ALA A 160 12.32 12.00 -2.31
CA ALA A 160 13.03 11.52 -1.14
C ALA A 160 14.56 11.62 -1.32
N LEU A 161 15.06 11.35 -2.54
CA LEU A 161 16.46 11.59 -2.91
C LEU A 161 16.78 13.08 -2.98
N GLU A 162 15.96 13.86 -3.68
CA GLU A 162 16.16 15.29 -3.93
C GLU A 162 16.26 16.11 -2.63
N ASP A 163 15.35 15.88 -1.68
CA ASP A 163 15.28 16.60 -0.41
C ASP A 163 16.12 15.95 0.71
N GLY A 164 16.75 14.81 0.43
CA GLY A 164 17.58 14.05 1.36
C GLY A 164 16.80 13.37 2.49
N SER A 165 15.47 13.35 2.45
CA SER A 165 14.65 12.75 3.52
C SER A 165 14.90 11.25 3.71
N TYR A 166 15.39 10.54 2.69
CA TYR A 166 15.82 9.14 2.80
C TYR A 166 16.94 8.93 3.84
N LYS A 167 17.76 9.95 4.12
CA LYS A 167 18.87 9.86 5.09
C LYS A 167 18.40 9.73 6.54
N ASN A 168 17.12 10.01 6.80
CA ASN A 168 16.52 9.84 8.12
C ASN A 168 16.18 8.37 8.43
N ASP A 169 16.20 7.50 7.42
CA ASP A 169 15.88 6.08 7.58
C ASP A 169 17.10 5.36 8.19
N GLN A 170 17.01 5.04 9.49
CA GLN A 170 18.11 4.40 10.22
C GLN A 170 18.51 3.03 9.65
N ASP A 171 17.52 2.26 9.20
CA ASP A 171 17.69 0.96 8.54
C ASP A 171 17.47 1.09 7.01
N GLY A 172 17.67 2.30 6.47
CA GLY A 172 17.40 2.63 5.08
C GLY A 172 18.41 2.08 4.08
N GLU A 173 18.05 2.22 2.80
CA GLU A 173 18.89 1.80 1.67
C GLU A 173 20.14 2.69 1.51
N SER A 174 21.19 2.14 0.88
CA SER A 174 22.40 2.92 0.58
C SER A 174 22.10 4.09 -0.36
N GLU A 175 22.92 5.14 -0.34
CA GLU A 175 22.72 6.29 -1.23
C GLU A 175 22.74 5.88 -2.70
N GLU A 176 23.62 4.94 -3.08
CA GLU A 176 23.70 4.39 -4.43
C GLU A 176 22.40 3.64 -4.81
N ALA A 177 21.85 2.86 -3.88
CA ALA A 177 20.59 2.14 -4.10
C ALA A 177 19.42 3.12 -4.26
N VAL A 178 19.34 4.17 -3.43
CA VAL A 178 18.30 5.21 -3.54
C VAL A 178 18.44 6.01 -4.84
N GLN A 179 19.66 6.33 -5.27
CA GLN A 179 19.93 6.97 -6.55
C GLN A 179 19.44 6.12 -7.73
N TYR A 180 19.69 4.81 -7.70
CA TYR A 180 19.17 3.88 -8.70
C TYR A 180 17.63 3.83 -8.67
N LEU A 181 17.02 3.63 -7.50
CA LEU A 181 15.56 3.50 -7.37
C LEU A 181 14.81 4.77 -7.82
N ALA A 182 15.40 5.96 -7.61
CA ALA A 182 14.85 7.23 -8.04
C ALA A 182 15.16 7.60 -9.51
N SER A 183 15.91 6.78 -10.24
CA SER A 183 16.21 7.03 -11.65
C SER A 183 15.07 6.58 -12.58
N ASP A 184 15.14 6.93 -13.86
CA ASP A 184 14.19 6.43 -14.86
C ASP A 184 14.33 4.91 -15.04
N GLU A 185 15.56 4.39 -14.99
CA GLU A 185 15.86 2.96 -15.01
C GLU A 185 15.29 2.24 -13.78
N GLY A 186 15.44 2.83 -12.58
CA GLY A 186 14.82 2.32 -11.36
C GLY A 186 13.31 2.29 -11.44
N GLY A 187 12.69 3.37 -11.95
CA GLY A 187 11.25 3.43 -12.20
C GLY A 187 10.76 2.32 -13.14
N HIS A 188 11.44 2.11 -14.26
CA HIS A 188 11.15 1.00 -15.16
C HIS A 188 11.30 -0.36 -14.47
N TRP A 189 12.36 -0.53 -13.69
CA TRP A 189 12.62 -1.77 -12.97
C TRP A 189 11.50 -2.09 -11.97
N ILE A 190 11.05 -1.12 -11.16
CA ILE A 190 9.96 -1.29 -10.21
C ILE A 190 8.68 -1.71 -10.94
N LEU A 191 8.27 -0.94 -11.95
CA LEU A 191 6.99 -1.18 -12.65
C LEU A 191 6.97 -2.52 -13.39
N ASN A 192 8.05 -2.84 -14.11
CA ASN A 192 8.16 -4.12 -14.84
C ASN A 192 8.24 -5.31 -13.88
N THR A 193 8.84 -5.15 -12.70
CA THR A 193 8.88 -6.21 -11.68
C THR A 193 7.47 -6.50 -11.16
N VAL A 194 6.70 -5.45 -10.88
CA VAL A 194 5.30 -5.61 -10.45
C VAL A 194 4.46 -6.28 -11.54
N ASP A 195 4.64 -5.90 -12.80
CA ASP A 195 3.93 -6.51 -13.92
C ASP A 195 4.21 -8.01 -14.02
N LYS A 196 5.47 -8.44 -13.87
CA LYS A 196 5.85 -9.87 -13.84
C LYS A 196 5.17 -10.62 -12.70
N ILE A 197 5.06 -10.00 -11.52
CA ILE A 197 4.36 -10.58 -10.36
C ILE A 197 2.87 -10.74 -10.67
N VAL A 198 2.23 -9.72 -11.21
CA VAL A 198 0.80 -9.74 -11.58
C VAL A 198 0.53 -10.81 -12.65
N GLU A 199 1.38 -10.89 -13.68
CA GLU A 199 1.31 -11.89 -14.74
C GLU A 199 1.39 -13.30 -14.15
N ALA A 200 2.39 -13.57 -13.32
CA ALA A 200 2.61 -14.88 -12.70
C ALA A 200 1.47 -15.33 -11.76
N ILE A 201 0.80 -14.40 -11.07
CA ILE A 201 -0.26 -14.70 -10.09
C ILE A 201 -1.63 -14.97 -10.74
N GLY A 202 -1.84 -14.60 -12.00
CA GLY A 202 -3.00 -15.08 -12.76
C GLY A 202 -3.65 -14.08 -13.71
N GLY A 203 -2.84 -13.29 -14.43
CA GLY A 203 -3.12 -12.97 -15.84
C GLY A 203 -4.23 -11.96 -16.17
N SER A 204 -4.87 -11.29 -15.22
CA SER A 204 -5.62 -10.06 -15.53
C SER A 204 -5.70 -9.14 -14.32
N SER A 205 -5.47 -7.87 -14.59
CA SER A 205 -5.59 -6.78 -13.62
C SER A 205 -7.05 -6.59 -13.21
N PHE A 206 -7.29 -6.11 -11.98
CA PHE A 206 -8.65 -5.87 -11.47
C PHE A 206 -9.42 -4.78 -12.24
N ALA A 207 -8.75 -3.94 -13.05
CA ALA A 207 -9.42 -2.99 -13.92
C ALA A 207 -9.53 -3.54 -15.36
N PRO A 208 -10.70 -3.42 -16.02
CA PRO A 208 -10.81 -3.61 -17.46
C PRO A 208 -9.89 -2.59 -18.14
N GLY A 209 -9.01 -3.07 -19.04
CA GLY A 209 -8.15 -2.19 -19.84
C GLY A 209 -9.01 -1.15 -20.55
N ARG A 210 -8.84 0.12 -20.19
CA ARG A 210 -9.33 1.23 -21.02
C ARG A 210 -8.26 1.49 -22.07
N ASP A 211 -8.62 1.28 -23.33
CA ASP A 211 -7.79 1.73 -24.46
C ASP A 211 -7.51 3.23 -24.29
N SER A 212 -6.26 3.55 -24.02
CA SER A 212 -5.81 4.93 -23.95
C SER A 212 -5.74 5.45 -25.38
N LYS A 213 -6.67 6.35 -25.74
CA LYS A 213 -6.44 7.23 -26.88
C LYS A 213 -5.38 8.24 -26.43
N LEU A 214 -4.16 8.04 -26.92
CA LEU A 214 -3.14 9.08 -27.00
C LEU A 214 -3.73 10.35 -27.62
#